data_AF-A0AA35IF98-F1
#
_entry.id   AF-A0AA35IF98-F1
#
_cell.length_a   1.000
_cell.length_b   1.000
_cell.length_c   1.000
_cell.angle_alpha   90.00
_cell.angle_beta   90.00
_cell.angle_gamma   90.00
#
_symmetry.space_group_name_H-M   'P 1'
#
loop_
_entity.id
_entity.type
_entity.pdbx_description
1 polymer ?
#
loop_
_entity_poly.entity_id
_entity_poly.type
_entity_poly.pdbx_seq_one_letter_code
_entity_poly.pdbx_strand_id
1 'polypeptide(L)'
;MKLVSDWNKDEVAFDAVIHHGDSDQLRGVCQQVAKRAGAIVGVHGLSSGDHQIALERLVIERAVSVNTAAAGGNASLMTIG
;
A
#
# COMPACT_ATOMS: atom_id res chain seq x y z
N MET A 1 -2.61 16.69 4.84
CA MET A 1 -1.36 16.55 4.06
C MET A 1 -0.24 17.19 4.84
N LYS A 2 0.86 16.46 5.12
CA LYS A 2 2.02 16.98 5.86
C LYS A 2 3.17 17.18 4.87
N LEU A 3 3.67 18.41 4.76
CA LEU A 3 4.91 18.67 4.04
C LEU A 3 6.07 18.44 5.01
N VAL A 4 7.07 17.69 4.57
CA VAL A 4 8.29 17.43 5.33
C VAL A 4 9.47 18.02 4.57
N SER A 5 10.42 18.60 5.30
CA SER A 5 11.62 19.19 4.69
C SER A 5 12.60 18.13 4.19
N ASP A 6 12.60 16.96 4.83
CA ASP A 6 13.42 15.81 4.46
C ASP A 6 12.65 14.52 4.80
N TRP A 7 12.27 13.78 3.76
CA TRP A 7 11.51 12.54 3.88
C TRP A 7 12.40 11.31 4.11
N ASN A 8 13.72 11.43 3.95
CA ASN A 8 14.66 10.32 4.14
C ASN A 8 14.92 10.00 5.62
N LYS A 9 14.43 10.84 6.54
CA LYS A 9 14.54 10.59 7.98
C LYS A 9 13.69 9.38 8.39
N ASP A 10 14.25 8.54 9.25
CA ASP A 10 13.59 7.32 9.75
C ASP A 10 12.29 7.63 10.52
N GLU A 11 12.19 8.81 11.12
CA GLU A 11 11.01 9.29 11.85
C GLU A 11 9.81 9.59 10.93
N VAL A 12 10.04 9.77 9.63
CA VAL A 12 8.99 10.05 8.65
C VAL A 12 8.41 8.72 8.17
N ALA A 13 7.26 8.33 8.70
CA ALA A 13 6.56 7.11 8.31
C ALA A 13 5.68 7.31 7.07
N PHE A 14 5.77 6.36 6.13
CA PHE A 14 4.91 6.26 4.94
C PHE A 14 4.96 4.82 4.40
N ASP A 15 3.87 4.39 3.74
CA ASP A 15 3.70 3.01 3.29
C ASP A 15 3.97 2.82 1.78
N ALA A 16 3.97 3.90 1.00
CA ALA A 16 4.20 3.89 -0.44
C ALA A 16 4.84 5.20 -0.93
N VAL A 17 5.55 5.13 -2.05
CA VAL A 17 6.09 6.29 -2.77
C VAL A 17 5.51 6.32 -4.18
N ILE A 18 5.09 7.51 -4.62
CA ILE A 18 4.72 7.78 -6.01
C ILE A 18 5.71 8.81 -6.55
N HIS A 19 6.40 8.47 -7.63
CA HIS A 19 7.40 9.32 -8.26
C HIS A 19 7.02 9.58 -9.72
N HIS A 20 6.87 10.85 -10.09
CA HIS A 20 6.68 11.31 -11.46
C HIS A 20 7.96 11.96 -11.96
N GLY A 21 8.62 11.35 -12.94
CA GLY A 21 9.88 11.87 -13.45
C GLY A 21 10.59 10.90 -14.39
N ASP A 22 11.88 11.16 -14.62
CA ASP A 22 12.71 10.29 -15.45
C ASP A 22 13.24 9.06 -14.69
N SER A 23 13.87 8.15 -15.43
CA SER A 23 14.36 6.87 -14.92
C SER A 23 15.57 6.99 -13.99
N ASP A 24 16.38 8.05 -14.12
CA ASP A 24 17.56 8.24 -13.29
C ASP A 24 17.16 8.81 -11.93
N GLN A 25 16.21 9.75 -11.90
CA GLN A 25 15.57 10.22 -10.67
C GLN A 25 14.86 9.07 -9.95
N LEU A 26 14.06 8.28 -10.68
CA LEU A 26 13.38 7.11 -10.11
C LEU A 26 14.37 6.12 -9.49
N ARG A 27 15.49 5.86 -10.15
CA ARG A 27 16.55 4.99 -9.62
C ARG A 27 17.13 5.53 -8.32
N GLY A 28 17.36 6.85 -8.24
CA GLY A 28 17.80 7.52 -7.01
C GLY A 28 16.80 7.34 -5.86
N VAL A 29 15.51 7.52 -6.15
CA VAL A 29 14.42 7.30 -5.18
C VAL A 29 14.39 5.84 -4.71
N CYS A 30 14.45 4.88 -5.62
CA CYS A 30 14.48 3.45 -5.28
C CYS A 30 15.67 3.11 -4.36
N GLN A 31 16.86 3.65 -4.63
CA GLN A 31 18.04 3.45 -3.79
C GLN A 31 17.90 4.06 -2.40
N GLN A 32 17.26 5.23 -2.28
CA GLN A 32 16.99 5.86 -0.99
C GLN A 32 15.98 5.07 -0.17
N VAL A 33 14.86 4.67 -0.80
CA VAL A 33 13.81 3.87 -0.15
C VAL A 33 14.35 2.51 0.30
N ALA A 34 15.17 1.85 -0.52
CA ALA A 34 15.76 0.55 -0.19
C ALA A 34 16.73 0.59 1.02
N LYS A 35 17.24 1.77 1.40
CA LYS A 35 18.11 1.95 2.57
C LYS A 35 17.35 2.19 3.87
N ARG A 36 16.05 2.44 3.80
CA ARG A 36 15.24 2.73 5.00
C ARG A 36 15.15 1.51 5.90
N ALA A 37 15.22 1.75 7.21
CA ALA A 37 14.94 0.71 8.19
C ALA A 37 13.44 0.40 8.26
N GLY A 38 13.11 -0.83 8.66
CA GLY A 38 11.73 -1.25 8.88
C GLY A 38 11.09 -1.94 7.67
N ALA A 39 9.78 -1.73 7.50
CA ALA A 39 9.03 -2.37 6.43
C ALA A 39 9.49 -1.90 5.04
N ILE A 40 9.46 -2.81 4.07
CA ILE A 40 9.76 -2.48 2.67
C ILE A 40 8.64 -1.58 2.14
N VAL A 41 9.02 -0.42 1.64
CA VAL A 41 8.10 0.53 1.03
C VAL A 41 8.14 0.40 -0.50
N GLY A 42 6.97 0.25 -1.12
CA GLY A 42 6.84 0.17 -2.57
C GLY A 42 7.04 1.54 -3.25
N VAL A 43 7.73 1.55 -4.40
CA VAL A 43 7.90 2.74 -5.23
C VAL A 43 7.16 2.55 -6.55
N HIS A 44 6.26 3.47 -6.87
CA HIS A 44 5.56 3.56 -8.15
C HIS A 44 6.16 4.68 -8.99
N GLY A 45 6.91 4.28 -10.02
CA GLY A 45 7.44 5.21 -11.02
C GLY A 45 6.45 5.45 -12.14
N LEU A 46 6.20 6.72 -12.46
CA LEU A 46 5.32 7.19 -13.50
C LEU A 46 6.06 8.24 -14.34
N SER A 47 5.73 8.33 -15.62
CA SER A 47 6.24 9.42 -16.46
C SER A 47 5.68 10.75 -15.98
N SER A 48 6.41 11.85 -16.18
CA SER A 48 5.91 13.19 -15.85
C SER A 48 4.56 13.47 -16.50
N GLY A 49 3.56 13.86 -15.69
CA GLY A 49 2.20 14.13 -16.14
C GLY A 49 1.32 12.88 -16.35
N ASP A 50 1.83 11.68 -16.06
CA ASP A 50 1.01 10.47 -16.08
C ASP A 50 0.06 10.43 -14.87
N HIS A 51 -1.18 10.03 -15.10
CA HIS A 51 -2.23 9.97 -14.08
C HIS A 51 -2.78 8.55 -13.86
N GLN A 52 -2.23 7.54 -14.53
CA GLN A 52 -2.62 6.14 -14.38
C GLN A 52 -2.01 5.51 -13.11
N ILE A 53 -2.37 6.07 -11.95
CA ILE A 53 -1.97 5.56 -10.65
C ILE A 53 -2.82 4.32 -10.32
N ALA A 54 -2.15 3.19 -10.08
CA ALA A 54 -2.77 1.95 -9.60
C ALA A 54 -3.20 2.09 -8.13
N LEU A 55 -4.39 2.67 -7.89
CA LEU A 55 -4.92 2.97 -6.57
C LEU A 55 -5.11 1.72 -5.70
N GLU A 56 -5.34 0.56 -6.31
CA GLU A 56 -5.44 -0.73 -5.64
C GLU A 56 -4.15 -1.13 -4.91
N ARG A 57 -3.00 -0.54 -5.25
CA ARG A 57 -1.72 -0.74 -4.55
C ARG A 57 -1.53 0.20 -3.36
N LEU A 58 -2.43 1.16 -3.19
CA LEU A 58 -2.39 2.17 -2.12
C LEU A 58 -3.43 1.89 -1.02
N VAL A 59 -4.07 0.73 -1.06
CA VAL A 59 -4.98 0.26 -0.01
C VAL A 59 -4.33 -0.86 0.78
N ILE A 60 -4.74 -1.01 2.04
CA ILE A 60 -4.38 -2.17 2.85
C ILE A 60 -5.49 -3.20 2.70
N GLU A 61 -5.17 -4.32 2.07
CA GLU A 61 -6.11 -5.44 1.96
C GLU A 61 -6.38 -6.05 3.34
N ARG A 62 -7.65 -6.37 3.60
CA ARG A 62 -8.09 -6.97 4.87
C ARG A 62 -9.09 -8.09 4.61
N ALA A 63 -8.74 -9.31 5.00
CA ALA A 63 -9.64 -10.45 4.97
C ALA A 63 -10.27 -10.68 6.36
N VAL A 64 -11.57 -10.98 6.39
CA VAL A 64 -12.31 -11.32 7.62
C VAL A 64 -13.07 -12.61 7.37
N SER A 65 -12.79 -13.64 8.20
CA SER A 65 -13.51 -14.90 8.19
C SER A 65 -14.42 -14.97 9.40
N VAL A 66 -15.72 -15.12 9.17
CA VAL A 66 -16.73 -15.22 10.22
C VAL A 66 -17.27 -16.64 10.24
N ASN A 67 -17.14 -17.32 11.38
CA ASN A 67 -17.79 -18.61 11.58
C ASN A 67 -19.30 -18.38 11.78
N THR A 68 -20.07 -18.51 10.71
CA THR A 68 -21.53 -18.31 10.71
C THR A 68 -22.30 -19.39 11.47
N ALA A 69 -21.67 -20.54 11.76
CA ALA A 69 -22.26 -21.63 12.53
C ALA A 69 -21.88 -21.60 14.02
N ALA A 70 -21.16 -20.56 14.47
CA ALA A 70 -20.65 -20.48 15.84
C ALA A 70 -21.76 -20.56 16.92
N ALA A 71 -22.99 -20.14 16.60
CA ALA A 71 -24.14 -20.24 17.49
C ALA A 71 -24.77 -21.66 17.55
N GLY A 72 -24.15 -22.66 16.90
CA GLY A 72 -24.58 -24.06 16.93
C GLY A 72 -25.45 -24.52 15.76
N GLY A 73 -25.64 -23.69 14.73
CA GLY A 73 -26.40 -24.05 13.53
C GLY A 73 -26.14 -23.10 12.37
N ASN A 74 -26.25 -23.60 11.14
CA ASN A 74 -26.13 -22.78 9.93
C ASN A 74 -27.54 -22.40 9.44
N ALA A 75 -27.92 -21.15 9.65
CA ALA A 75 -29.24 -20.64 9.27
C ALA A 75 -29.55 -20.81 7.77
N SER A 76 -28.54 -20.68 6.89
CA SER A 76 -28.72 -20.88 5.43
C SER A 76 -28.97 -22.34 5.06
N LEU A 77 -28.45 -23.30 5.82
CA LEU A 77 -28.75 -24.72 5.63
C LEU A 77 -30.14 -25.10 6.16
N MET A 78 -30.67 -24.36 7.14
CA MET A 78 -32.02 -24.61 7.68
C MET A 78 -33.15 -24.27 6.69
N THR A 79 -32.85 -23.49 5.64
CA THR A 79 -33.83 -23.07 4.61
C THR A 79 -33.79 -23.90 3.32
N ILE A 80 -32.84 -24.84 3.19
CA ILE A 80 -32.76 -25.75 2.04
C ILE A 80 -33.54 -27.03 2.39
N GLY A 81 -34.63 -27.27 1.67
CA GLY A 81 -35.49 -28.45 1.78
C GLY A 81 -35.81 -29.03 0.41
#